data_AF-A0A2D6UDY6-F1
#
_entry.id   AF-A0A2D6UDY6-F1
#
_cell.length_a   1.000
_cell.length_b   1.000
_cell.length_c   1.000
_cell.angle_alpha   90.00
_cell.angle_beta   90.00
_cell.angle_gamma   90.00
#
_symmetry.space_group_name_H-M   'P 1'
#
loop_
_entity.id
_entity.type
_entity.pdbx_description
1 polymer ?
#
loop_
_entity_poly.entity_id
_entity_poly.type
_entity_poly.pdbx_seq_one_letter_code
_entity_poly.pdbx_strand_id
1 'polypeptide(L)'
;MQLVWKANYSVTLLFIVLLRVPLPPPVKSILNAAVLINPKIWCSKFVVPAISGTLATHAISGATTYVKSDEENPSQAKVGDDYSFGFYTYGHFAASYKVEGIPEGLSFNGSALGPLISGTPTNAGSYSIEITGYRYPGTDGIYKTPTYTLDLEIQPADTPWSDVNTQSLDSGWWRSDWFGVFYGRNNGWFYHQLHGWLFLSGDDEDGFWLYDENEGWLFTGRNLHPLFFRWRSNTWIYDMSTYNQRRFWDYQSKSILNLTRN
;
A
#
# COMPACT_ATOMS: atom_id res chain seq x y z
N MET A 1 -14.73 -16.38 55.75
CA MET A 1 -14.60 -17.18 54.51
C MET A 1 -14.80 -16.23 53.34
N GLN A 2 -13.70 -15.81 52.70
CA GLN A 2 -13.70 -14.89 51.56
C GLN A 2 -14.10 -15.62 50.28
N LEU A 3 -14.74 -14.92 49.35
CA LEU A 3 -14.52 -15.06 47.90
C LEU A 3 -15.17 -13.85 47.21
N VAL A 4 -14.35 -12.82 46.95
CA VAL A 4 -14.68 -11.68 46.10
C VAL A 4 -14.10 -11.98 44.72
N TRP A 5 -14.94 -12.16 43.72
CA TRP A 5 -14.51 -12.29 42.32
C TRP A 5 -14.18 -10.90 41.77
N LYS A 6 -12.90 -10.59 41.58
CA LYS A 6 -12.45 -9.46 40.76
C LYS A 6 -12.34 -9.94 39.31
N ALA A 7 -13.20 -9.42 38.45
CA ALA A 7 -13.02 -9.51 37.01
C ALA A 7 -11.84 -8.61 36.61
N ASN A 8 -10.73 -9.21 36.19
CA ASN A 8 -9.61 -8.49 35.61
C ASN A 8 -9.90 -8.25 34.13
N TYR A 9 -10.28 -7.02 33.79
CA TYR A 9 -10.26 -6.55 32.40
C TYR A 9 -8.81 -6.29 32.02
N SER A 10 -8.22 -7.20 31.24
CA SER A 10 -6.93 -6.99 30.59
C SER A 10 -7.14 -6.03 29.43
N VAL A 11 -6.87 -4.74 29.66
CA VAL A 11 -6.75 -3.75 28.58
C VAL A 11 -5.45 -4.07 27.86
N THR A 12 -5.55 -4.88 26.80
CA THR A 12 -4.47 -5.03 25.82
C THR A 12 -4.36 -3.69 25.11
N LEU A 13 -3.46 -2.83 25.58
CA LEU A 13 -2.98 -1.69 24.82
C LEU A 13 -2.31 -2.25 23.57
N LEU A 14 -3.07 -2.29 22.48
CA LEU A 14 -2.54 -2.44 21.13
C LEU A 14 -1.67 -1.20 20.90
N PHE A 15 -0.37 -1.33 21.17
CA PHE A 15 0.64 -0.42 20.66
C PHE A 15 0.62 -0.55 19.13
N ILE A 16 -0.31 0.15 18.49
CA ILE A 16 -0.16 0.52 17.09
C ILE A 16 1.08 1.39 17.08
N VAL A 17 2.19 0.81 16.64
CA VAL A 17 3.35 1.56 16.18
C VAL A 17 2.82 2.39 15.02
N LEU A 18 2.34 3.59 15.32
CA LEU A 18 2.07 4.62 14.32
C LEU A 18 3.44 4.95 13.72
N LEU A 19 3.81 4.24 12.65
CA LEU A 19 4.50 4.91 11.55
C LEU A 19 3.66 6.17 11.31
N ARG A 20 4.20 7.35 11.66
CA ARG A 20 3.51 8.62 11.45
C ARG A 20 3.30 8.77 9.95
N VAL A 21 2.17 8.29 9.46
CA VAL A 21 1.65 8.59 8.13
C VAL A 21 0.83 9.86 8.31
N PRO A 22 1.37 11.03 7.94
CA PRO A 22 0.61 12.26 8.02
C PRO A 22 -0.58 12.13 7.07
N LEU A 23 -1.75 12.63 7.46
CA LEU A 23 -2.92 12.69 6.58
C LEU A 23 -2.87 14.00 5.76
N PRO A 24 -2.94 13.94 4.42
CA PRO A 24 -2.92 15.14 3.59
C PRO A 24 -4.13 16.04 3.90
N PRO A 25 -4.04 17.35 3.60
CA PRO A 25 -5.17 18.25 3.77
C PRO A 25 -6.41 17.76 3.01
N PRO A 26 -7.63 17.93 3.56
CA PRO A 26 -8.85 17.62 2.81
C PRO A 26 -8.89 18.52 1.57
N VAL A 27 -8.87 17.91 0.38
CA VAL A 27 -8.87 18.62 -0.91
C VAL A 27 -10.17 19.43 -1.04
N LYS A 28 -10.14 20.70 -0.63
CA LYS A 28 -11.14 21.70 -0.99
C LYS A 28 -10.51 22.62 -2.03
N SER A 29 -10.66 22.23 -3.29
CA SER A 29 -10.62 23.11 -4.46
C SER A 29 -9.49 24.15 -4.50
N ILE A 30 -8.29 23.75 -4.95
CA ILE A 30 -7.36 24.68 -5.61
C ILE A 30 -7.29 24.28 -7.08
N LEU A 31 -8.33 24.62 -7.84
CA LEU A 31 -8.36 24.52 -9.31
C LEU A 31 -9.23 25.67 -9.84
N ASN A 32 -8.58 26.75 -10.28
CA ASN A 32 -9.18 27.70 -11.22
C ASN A 32 -8.13 27.98 -12.31
N ALA A 33 -7.90 26.97 -13.14
CA ALA A 33 -7.44 27.11 -14.51
C ALA A 33 -7.96 25.88 -15.27
N ALA A 34 -8.74 26.14 -16.31
CA ALA A 34 -9.51 25.14 -17.02
C ALA A 34 -8.62 24.11 -17.74
N VAL A 35 -8.84 22.82 -17.45
CA VAL A 35 -8.57 21.72 -18.37
C VAL A 35 -9.73 20.73 -18.26
N LEU A 36 -10.28 20.37 -19.41
CA LEU A 36 -11.43 19.48 -19.58
C LEU A 36 -11.23 18.16 -18.84
N ILE A 37 -12.16 17.84 -17.94
CA ILE A 37 -12.25 16.54 -17.28
C ILE A 37 -12.71 15.54 -18.34
N ASN A 38 -11.79 14.69 -18.80
CA ASN A 38 -12.16 13.45 -19.49
C ASN A 38 -11.99 12.32 -18.47
N PRO A 39 -13.06 11.82 -17.83
CA PRO A 39 -12.92 10.68 -16.95
C PRO A 39 -12.56 9.47 -17.81
N LYS A 40 -11.30 9.03 -17.74
CA LYS A 40 -10.87 7.80 -18.38
C LYS A 40 -11.43 6.63 -17.58
N ILE A 41 -12.67 6.25 -17.89
CA ILE A 41 -13.28 5.01 -17.41
C ILE A 41 -12.43 3.87 -17.98
N TRP A 42 -11.74 3.16 -17.11
CA TRP A 42 -11.01 1.96 -17.48
C TRP A 42 -12.02 0.81 -17.65
N CYS A 43 -12.54 0.66 -18.87
CA CYS A 43 -13.26 -0.55 -19.28
C CYS A 43 -12.25 -1.51 -19.91
N SER A 44 -11.68 -2.42 -19.11
CA SER A 44 -10.89 -3.53 -19.61
C SER A 44 -11.84 -4.56 -20.26
N LYS A 45 -12.13 -4.39 -21.55
CA LYS A 45 -12.64 -5.49 -22.38
C LYS A 45 -11.44 -6.32 -22.84
N PHE A 46 -11.28 -7.52 -22.31
CA PHE A 46 -10.47 -8.55 -22.97
C PHE A 46 -11.27 -9.85 -23.13
N VAL A 47 -11.16 -10.38 -24.35
CA VAL A 47 -11.80 -11.59 -24.85
C VAL A 47 -11.10 -12.80 -24.22
N VAL A 48 -11.87 -13.70 -23.61
CA VAL A 48 -11.35 -14.99 -23.13
C VAL A 48 -11.31 -15.97 -24.31
N PRO A 49 -10.15 -16.57 -24.68
CA PRO A 49 -10.17 -17.77 -25.49
C PRO A 49 -10.71 -18.93 -24.65
N ALA A 50 -11.84 -19.50 -25.06
CA ALA A 50 -12.32 -20.77 -24.51
C ALA A 50 -11.30 -21.86 -24.86
N ILE A 51 -10.67 -22.47 -23.85
CA ILE A 51 -9.89 -23.69 -24.02
C ILE A 51 -10.55 -24.78 -23.16
N SER A 52 -11.01 -25.81 -23.85
CA SER A 52 -11.62 -27.03 -23.33
C SER A 52 -10.79 -27.69 -22.23
N GLY A 53 -11.41 -27.91 -21.07
CA GLY A 53 -10.97 -28.95 -20.15
C GLY A 53 -11.42 -30.32 -20.66
N THR A 54 -10.48 -31.24 -20.84
CA THR A 54 -10.74 -32.66 -21.08
C THR A 54 -11.42 -33.25 -19.84
N LEU A 55 -12.65 -33.74 -20.01
CA LEU A 55 -13.37 -34.51 -18.99
C LEU A 55 -12.71 -35.89 -18.84
N ALA A 56 -12.14 -36.18 -17.67
CA ALA A 56 -11.99 -37.55 -17.21
C ALA A 56 -13.18 -37.88 -16.32
N THR A 57 -14.12 -38.66 -16.84
CA THR A 57 -15.29 -39.16 -16.12
C THR A 57 -14.90 -40.31 -15.19
N HIS A 58 -14.81 -40.05 -13.89
CA HIS A 58 -15.04 -41.06 -12.86
C HIS A 58 -16.02 -40.52 -11.83
N ALA A 59 -17.31 -40.84 -12.00
CA ALA A 59 -18.31 -40.62 -10.98
C ALA A 59 -18.13 -41.64 -9.85
N ILE A 60 -17.79 -41.18 -8.65
CA ILE A 60 -18.01 -41.90 -7.39
C ILE A 60 -18.73 -40.93 -6.44
N SER A 61 -19.90 -41.34 -5.98
CA SER A 61 -20.80 -40.62 -5.09
C SER A 61 -20.12 -40.16 -3.78
N GLY A 62 -20.16 -38.85 -3.49
CA GLY A 62 -19.90 -38.29 -2.15
C GLY A 62 -19.18 -36.95 -2.23
N ALA A 63 -19.70 -35.91 -1.58
CA ALA A 63 -19.19 -34.53 -1.67
C ALA A 63 -17.66 -34.45 -1.42
N THR A 64 -16.87 -34.26 -2.48
CA THR A 64 -15.45 -33.95 -2.32
C THR A 64 -15.33 -32.61 -1.62
N THR A 65 -14.58 -32.58 -0.52
CA THR A 65 -14.36 -31.32 0.22
C THR A 65 -13.16 -30.61 -0.38
N TYR A 66 -13.33 -29.35 -0.77
CA TYR A 66 -12.27 -28.54 -1.38
C TYR A 66 -12.38 -27.08 -0.94
N VAL A 67 -11.26 -26.37 -1.00
CA VAL A 67 -11.21 -24.92 -0.76
C VAL A 67 -11.73 -24.19 -1.99
N LYS A 68 -12.51 -23.14 -1.76
CA LYS A 68 -13.08 -22.26 -2.78
C LYS A 68 -13.00 -20.81 -2.30
N SER A 69 -12.96 -19.88 -3.24
CA SER A 69 -13.14 -18.46 -3.02
C SER A 69 -14.17 -17.92 -4.02
N ASP A 70 -14.82 -16.82 -3.66
CA ASP A 70 -15.64 -16.03 -4.59
C ASP A 70 -14.83 -14.87 -5.20
N GLU A 71 -13.57 -14.69 -4.77
CA GLU A 71 -12.62 -13.70 -5.29
C GLU A 71 -11.93 -14.21 -6.57
N GLU A 72 -11.35 -13.29 -7.32
CA GLU A 72 -10.62 -13.60 -8.55
C GLU A 72 -9.29 -14.33 -8.30
N ASN A 73 -8.96 -15.26 -9.20
CA ASN A 73 -7.70 -15.99 -9.23
C ASN A 73 -7.30 -16.24 -10.69
N PRO A 74 -6.17 -15.69 -11.20
CA PRO A 74 -5.16 -14.91 -10.47
C PRO A 74 -5.70 -13.61 -9.87
N SER A 75 -5.20 -13.26 -8.70
CA SER A 75 -5.53 -12.04 -7.96
C SER A 75 -4.44 -10.98 -8.17
N GLN A 76 -4.81 -9.71 -8.00
CA GLN A 76 -3.89 -8.58 -8.19
C GLN A 76 -3.89 -7.66 -6.96
N ALA A 77 -2.73 -7.14 -6.61
CA ALA A 77 -2.56 -6.13 -5.58
C ALA A 77 -1.46 -5.14 -5.97
N LYS A 78 -1.31 -4.08 -5.17
CA LYS A 78 -0.23 -3.10 -5.30
C LYS A 78 0.49 -2.95 -3.97
N VAL A 79 1.80 -2.76 -4.00
CA VAL A 79 2.60 -2.47 -2.80
C VAL A 79 2.03 -1.23 -2.10
N GLY A 80 1.76 -1.35 -0.80
CA GLY A 80 1.23 -0.26 0.02
C GLY A 80 -0.29 -0.14 0.06
N ASP A 81 -1.03 -0.82 -0.82
CA ASP A 81 -2.49 -0.85 -0.78
C ASP A 81 -3.01 -1.99 0.10
N ASP A 82 -4.15 -1.78 0.76
CA ASP A 82 -4.81 -2.84 1.52
C ASP A 82 -5.30 -3.95 0.60
N TYR A 83 -5.00 -5.19 0.97
CA TYR A 83 -5.40 -6.40 0.27
C TYR A 83 -6.21 -7.31 1.19
N SER A 84 -7.21 -7.99 0.62
CA SER A 84 -7.99 -9.01 1.31
C SER A 84 -8.42 -10.10 0.35
N PHE A 85 -8.26 -11.36 0.78
CA PHE A 85 -8.73 -12.54 0.05
C PHE A 85 -9.47 -13.48 1.00
N GLY A 86 -10.79 -13.55 0.83
CA GLY A 86 -11.66 -14.46 1.56
C GLY A 86 -11.71 -15.83 0.88
N PHE A 87 -11.76 -16.90 1.67
CA PHE A 87 -11.95 -18.25 1.15
C PHE A 87 -12.72 -19.11 2.15
N TYR A 88 -13.25 -20.24 1.68
CA TYR A 88 -14.04 -21.17 2.49
C TYR A 88 -13.89 -22.60 1.97
N THR A 89 -14.41 -23.59 2.70
CA THR A 89 -14.52 -24.96 2.20
C THR A 89 -15.93 -25.25 1.70
N TYR A 90 -16.03 -25.86 0.53
CA TYR A 90 -17.26 -26.49 0.05
C TYR A 90 -17.25 -27.99 0.39
N GLY A 91 -18.42 -28.57 0.69
CA GLY A 91 -18.54 -29.96 1.15
C GLY A 91 -18.58 -30.03 2.68
N HIS A 92 -17.58 -30.67 3.31
CA HIS A 92 -17.45 -30.64 4.75
C HIS A 92 -16.81 -29.34 5.24
N PHE A 93 -17.22 -28.91 6.44
CA PHE A 93 -16.55 -27.82 7.15
C PHE A 93 -15.10 -28.20 7.47
N ALA A 94 -14.16 -27.30 7.18
CA ALA A 94 -12.81 -27.35 7.71
C ALA A 94 -12.73 -26.57 9.03
N ALA A 95 -12.20 -27.20 10.07
CA ALA A 95 -12.02 -26.59 11.38
C ALA A 95 -10.68 -25.82 11.52
N SER A 96 -9.81 -25.90 10.52
CA SER A 96 -8.53 -25.20 10.45
C SER A 96 -8.01 -25.14 9.02
N TYR A 97 -7.10 -24.21 8.76
CA TYR A 97 -6.42 -24.04 7.49
C TYR A 97 -4.91 -23.91 7.69
N LYS A 98 -4.16 -24.53 6.78
CA LYS A 98 -2.74 -24.27 6.59
C LYS A 98 -2.61 -23.36 5.36
N VAL A 99 -1.97 -22.22 5.53
CA VAL A 99 -1.73 -21.23 4.46
C VAL A 99 -0.23 -20.98 4.40
N GLU A 100 0.37 -21.27 3.24
CA GLU A 100 1.82 -21.18 3.01
C GLU A 100 2.13 -20.29 1.82
N GLY A 101 3.33 -19.71 1.76
CA GLY A 101 3.74 -18.82 0.67
C GLY A 101 3.17 -17.39 0.76
N ILE A 102 2.68 -16.98 1.93
CA ILE A 102 2.13 -15.63 2.13
C ILE A 102 3.23 -14.57 1.93
N PRO A 103 3.03 -13.56 1.05
CA PRO A 103 3.96 -12.45 0.87
C PRO A 103 4.15 -11.63 2.15
N GLU A 104 5.30 -10.97 2.28
CA GLU A 104 5.54 -10.04 3.38
C GLU A 104 4.50 -8.92 3.40
N GLY A 105 4.00 -8.60 4.59
CA GLY A 105 2.95 -7.61 4.81
C GLY A 105 1.52 -8.16 4.77
N LEU A 106 1.33 -9.40 4.29
CA LEU A 106 0.06 -10.13 4.38
C LEU A 106 0.11 -11.17 5.50
N SER A 107 -1.07 -11.54 6.02
CA SER A 107 -1.20 -12.57 7.04
C SER A 107 -2.54 -13.30 6.94
N PHE A 108 -2.57 -14.57 7.35
CA PHE A 108 -3.81 -15.31 7.53
C PHE A 108 -4.35 -15.09 8.94
N ASN A 109 -5.65 -14.78 9.07
CA ASN A 109 -6.28 -14.49 10.35
C ASN A 109 -6.44 -15.70 11.29
N GLY A 110 -6.09 -16.92 10.85
CA GLY A 110 -6.20 -18.14 11.66
C GLY A 110 -7.63 -18.65 11.86
N SER A 111 -8.64 -18.00 11.25
CA SER A 111 -10.04 -18.34 11.48
C SER A 111 -10.53 -19.44 10.55
N ALA A 112 -11.28 -20.40 11.10
CA ALA A 112 -12.06 -21.35 10.31
C ALA A 112 -13.42 -20.78 9.87
N LEU A 113 -13.91 -19.76 10.58
CA LEU A 113 -15.19 -19.08 10.31
C LEU A 113 -14.88 -17.66 9.81
N GLY A 114 -14.98 -17.47 8.50
CA GLY A 114 -14.43 -16.30 7.81
C GLY A 114 -12.89 -16.34 7.69
N PRO A 115 -12.31 -17.36 7.04
CA PRO A 115 -10.89 -17.37 6.70
C PRO A 115 -10.55 -16.17 5.82
N LEU A 116 -9.51 -15.42 6.19
CA LEU A 116 -9.11 -14.21 5.48
C LEU A 116 -7.59 -14.10 5.44
N ILE A 117 -7.02 -13.95 4.24
CA ILE A 117 -5.66 -13.43 4.05
C ILE A 117 -5.79 -11.94 3.85
N SER A 118 -5.13 -11.13 4.68
CA SER A 118 -5.22 -9.66 4.58
C SER A 118 -3.97 -8.96 5.07
N GLY A 119 -3.82 -7.70 4.66
CA GLY A 119 -2.73 -6.82 5.08
C GLY A 119 -2.33 -5.87 3.97
N THR A 120 -1.10 -5.38 4.03
CA THR A 120 -0.54 -4.42 3.08
C THR A 120 0.78 -4.99 2.54
N PRO A 121 0.85 -5.46 1.29
CA PRO A 121 2.05 -6.09 0.77
C PRO A 121 3.20 -5.09 0.63
N THR A 122 4.43 -5.54 0.92
CA THR A 122 5.62 -4.67 0.95
C THR A 122 6.53 -4.81 -0.27
N ASN A 123 6.46 -5.95 -0.97
CA ASN A 123 7.33 -6.25 -2.11
C ASN A 123 6.48 -6.62 -3.34
N ALA A 124 6.87 -6.10 -4.50
CA ALA A 124 6.27 -6.44 -5.77
C ALA A 124 6.78 -7.81 -6.27
N GLY A 125 5.97 -8.49 -7.08
CA GLY A 125 6.31 -9.78 -7.68
C GLY A 125 5.13 -10.73 -7.78
N SER A 126 5.40 -11.92 -8.32
CA SER A 126 4.44 -13.01 -8.44
C SER A 126 4.59 -13.98 -7.28
N TYR A 127 3.48 -14.32 -6.64
CA TYR A 127 3.43 -15.21 -5.48
C TYR A 127 2.41 -16.32 -5.71
N SER A 128 2.73 -17.52 -5.22
CA SER A 128 1.83 -18.67 -5.24
C SER A 128 1.56 -19.09 -3.80
N ILE A 129 0.33 -18.85 -3.33
CA ILE A 129 -0.09 -19.11 -1.95
C ILE A 129 -0.85 -20.43 -1.93
N GLU A 130 -0.41 -21.36 -1.09
CA GLU A 130 -1.00 -22.68 -0.96
C GLU A 130 -1.95 -22.73 0.24
N ILE A 131 -3.21 -23.10 -0.01
CA ILE A 131 -4.26 -23.18 1.01
C ILE A 131 -4.76 -24.62 1.11
N THR A 132 -4.63 -25.20 2.29
CA THR A 132 -5.15 -26.54 2.61
C THR A 132 -6.08 -26.48 3.81
N GLY A 133 -7.33 -26.94 3.64
CA GLY A 133 -8.31 -27.05 4.72
C GLY A 133 -8.25 -28.40 5.42
N TYR A 134 -8.41 -28.42 6.74
CA TYR A 134 -8.42 -29.64 7.56
C TYR A 134 -9.76 -29.77 8.28
N ARG A 135 -10.33 -30.98 8.27
CA ARG A 135 -11.65 -31.25 8.86
C ARG A 135 -11.69 -31.04 10.39
N TYR A 136 -10.57 -31.27 11.06
CA TYR A 136 -10.43 -31.17 12.51
C TYR A 136 -9.38 -30.12 12.86
N PRO A 137 -9.40 -29.56 14.10
CA PRO A 137 -8.40 -28.60 14.53
C PRO A 137 -6.96 -29.11 14.34
N GLY A 138 -6.05 -28.19 13.98
CA GLY A 138 -4.65 -28.49 13.64
C GLY A 138 -4.42 -28.68 12.13
N THR A 139 -3.15 -28.76 11.72
CA THR A 139 -2.75 -28.73 10.30
C THR A 139 -1.96 -29.97 9.87
N ASP A 140 -1.99 -31.04 10.67
CA ASP A 140 -1.19 -32.26 10.45
C ASP A 140 -2.08 -33.50 10.17
N GLY A 141 -3.39 -33.30 10.05
CA GLY A 141 -4.37 -34.37 9.91
C GLY A 141 -4.44 -34.98 8.51
N ILE A 142 -4.87 -36.25 8.42
CA ILE A 142 -5.06 -36.94 7.14
C ILE A 142 -6.33 -36.52 6.40
N TYR A 143 -7.32 -35.97 7.11
CA TYR A 143 -8.60 -35.52 6.54
C TYR A 143 -8.49 -34.07 6.10
N LYS A 144 -7.86 -33.87 4.93
CA LYS A 144 -7.58 -32.57 4.35
C LYS A 144 -8.12 -32.44 2.93
N THR A 145 -8.33 -31.20 2.49
CA THR A 145 -8.67 -30.88 1.10
C THR A 145 -7.46 -31.11 0.19
N PRO A 146 -7.66 -31.22 -1.13
CA PRO A 146 -6.62 -30.86 -2.09
C PRO A 146 -6.12 -29.43 -1.84
N THR A 147 -4.87 -29.15 -2.21
CA THR A 147 -4.30 -27.80 -2.14
C THR A 147 -5.01 -26.89 -3.15
N TYR A 148 -5.50 -25.75 -2.68
CA TYR A 148 -5.91 -24.65 -3.53
C TYR A 148 -4.74 -23.69 -3.69
N THR A 149 -4.43 -23.32 -4.93
CA THR A 149 -3.35 -22.39 -5.25
C THR A 149 -3.96 -21.04 -5.60
N LEU A 150 -3.62 -20.00 -4.83
CA LEU A 150 -3.90 -18.61 -5.15
C LEU A 150 -2.66 -18.02 -5.83
N ASP A 151 -2.80 -17.65 -7.09
CA ASP A 151 -1.78 -16.90 -7.81
C ASP A 151 -2.02 -15.40 -7.57
N LEU A 152 -1.08 -14.73 -6.92
CA LEU A 152 -1.17 -13.30 -6.57
C LEU A 152 -0.04 -12.53 -7.24
N GLU A 153 -0.43 -11.56 -8.08
CA GLU A 153 0.50 -10.63 -8.72
C GLU A 153 0.48 -9.28 -7.99
N ILE A 154 1.61 -8.89 -7.40
CA ILE A 154 1.77 -7.62 -6.69
C ILE A 154 2.54 -6.64 -7.58
N GLN A 155 1.87 -5.57 -8.01
CA GLN A 155 2.47 -4.47 -8.75
C GLN A 155 3.26 -3.53 -7.82
N PRO A 156 4.32 -2.86 -8.33
CA PRO A 156 5.02 -1.84 -7.55
C PRO A 156 4.08 -0.67 -7.21
N ALA A 157 4.39 0.02 -6.11
CA ALA A 157 3.69 1.24 -5.72
C ALA A 157 3.81 2.31 -6.83
N ASP A 158 2.76 3.11 -6.99
CA ASP A 158 2.84 4.27 -7.87
C ASP A 158 3.83 5.30 -7.31
N THR A 159 4.42 6.08 -8.21
CA THR A 159 5.45 7.05 -7.87
C THR A 159 5.55 8.13 -8.94
N PRO A 160 5.69 9.41 -8.55
CA PRO A 160 5.95 10.51 -9.47
C PRO A 160 7.41 10.50 -9.97
N TRP A 161 8.16 9.41 -9.81
CA TRP A 161 9.57 9.33 -10.19
C TRP A 161 9.83 8.22 -11.22
N SER A 162 8.83 7.96 -12.07
CA SER A 162 8.88 6.88 -13.07
C SER A 162 9.32 7.34 -14.47
N ASP A 163 9.54 8.64 -14.67
CA ASP A 163 9.81 9.22 -15.98
C ASP A 163 11.31 9.29 -16.33
N VAL A 164 11.60 9.81 -17.53
CA VAL A 164 12.98 9.94 -18.05
C VAL A 164 13.79 11.05 -17.36
N ASN A 165 13.16 11.97 -16.64
CA ASN A 165 13.82 13.04 -15.91
C ASN A 165 14.29 12.56 -14.53
N THR A 166 14.00 11.31 -14.17
CA THR A 166 14.42 10.70 -12.91
C THR A 166 15.28 9.45 -13.16
N GLN A 167 16.52 9.48 -12.69
CA GLN A 167 17.49 8.38 -12.87
C GLN A 167 18.02 7.85 -11.54
N SER A 168 18.33 6.55 -11.51
CA SER A 168 19.00 5.90 -10.39
C SER A 168 20.46 6.36 -10.31
N LEU A 169 20.92 6.69 -9.11
CA LEU A 169 22.34 6.89 -8.78
C LEU A 169 22.95 5.68 -8.03
N ASP A 170 22.24 4.55 -8.05
CA ASP A 170 22.53 3.31 -7.31
C ASP A 170 22.31 3.43 -5.79
N SER A 171 22.33 2.27 -5.11
CA SER A 171 22.19 2.17 -3.66
C SER A 171 20.97 2.90 -3.08
N GLY A 172 19.85 2.92 -3.83
CA GLY A 172 18.59 3.54 -3.42
C GLY A 172 18.51 5.06 -3.60
N TRP A 173 19.56 5.69 -4.12
CA TRP A 173 19.58 7.12 -4.47
C TRP A 173 19.05 7.36 -5.88
N TRP A 174 18.34 8.46 -6.04
CA TRP A 174 17.73 8.92 -7.28
C TRP A 174 18.04 10.39 -7.50
N ARG A 175 18.07 10.80 -8.76
CA ARG A 175 18.17 12.20 -9.16
C ARG A 175 17.06 12.52 -10.15
N SER A 176 16.21 13.46 -9.77
CA SER A 176 15.30 14.16 -10.67
C SER A 176 15.96 15.44 -11.16
N ASP A 177 15.80 15.74 -12.45
CA ASP A 177 16.33 16.96 -13.06
C ASP A 177 15.73 18.23 -12.48
N TRP A 178 14.48 18.16 -12.00
CA TRP A 178 13.77 19.31 -11.45
C TRP A 178 13.68 19.27 -9.92
N PHE A 179 13.47 18.08 -9.33
CA PHE A 179 13.26 17.97 -7.89
C PHE A 179 14.56 17.82 -7.10
N GLY A 180 15.65 17.38 -7.74
CA GLY A 180 16.96 17.21 -7.10
C GLY A 180 17.26 15.76 -6.72
N VAL A 181 18.16 15.58 -5.75
CA VAL A 181 18.69 14.26 -5.34
C VAL A 181 18.00 13.79 -4.06
N PHE A 182 17.56 12.54 -4.05
CA PHE A 182 16.84 11.96 -2.93
C PHE A 182 17.04 10.44 -2.82
N TYR A 183 16.78 9.90 -1.64
CA TYR A 183 16.87 8.48 -1.31
C TYR A 183 15.48 7.90 -1.06
N GLY A 184 15.19 6.75 -1.68
CA GLY A 184 13.86 6.16 -1.72
C GLY A 184 12.99 6.75 -2.84
N ARG A 185 12.11 5.95 -3.45
CA ARG A 185 11.32 6.36 -4.63
C ARG A 185 9.83 6.07 -4.53
N ASN A 186 9.38 5.31 -3.53
CA ASN A 186 7.97 4.93 -3.48
C ASN A 186 7.18 5.99 -2.71
N ASN A 187 5.85 6.00 -2.90
CA ASN A 187 4.96 6.80 -2.05
C ASN A 187 5.25 6.53 -0.57
N GLY A 188 5.34 7.59 0.24
CA GLY A 188 5.72 7.51 1.64
C GLY A 188 6.99 8.29 2.00
N TRP A 189 7.67 7.86 3.08
CA TRP A 189 8.86 8.53 3.60
C TRP A 189 10.07 8.34 2.69
N PHE A 190 10.72 9.44 2.31
CA PHE A 190 11.94 9.46 1.54
C PHE A 190 12.85 10.60 2.05
N TYR A 191 14.15 10.52 1.76
CA TYR A 191 15.11 11.53 2.22
C TYR A 191 15.60 12.39 1.06
N HIS A 192 15.25 13.67 1.07
CA HIS A 192 15.70 14.65 0.08
C HIS A 192 17.01 15.31 0.52
N GLN A 193 18.01 15.42 -0.36
CA GLN A 193 19.36 15.88 0.00
C GLN A 193 19.37 17.29 0.62
N LEU A 194 18.50 18.18 0.15
CA LEU A 194 18.39 19.56 0.64
C LEU A 194 17.39 19.75 1.77
N HIS A 195 16.39 18.88 1.86
CA HIS A 195 15.25 19.10 2.75
C HIS A 195 15.21 18.16 3.94
N GLY A 196 15.88 17.01 3.86
CA GLY A 196 15.83 15.95 4.86
C GLY A 196 14.66 15.01 4.61
N TRP A 197 14.11 14.42 5.67
CA TRP A 197 12.99 13.51 5.59
C TRP A 197 11.70 14.20 5.17
N LEU A 198 11.07 13.68 4.12
CA LEU A 198 9.78 14.13 3.62
C LEU A 198 8.87 12.91 3.41
N PHE A 199 7.57 13.09 3.65
CA PHE A 199 6.58 12.08 3.29
C PHE A 199 5.83 12.51 2.02
N LEU A 200 5.93 11.71 0.97
CA LEU A 200 5.27 11.92 -0.31
C LEU A 200 3.85 11.37 -0.31
N SER A 201 2.91 12.19 -0.75
CA SER A 201 1.50 11.85 -0.99
C SER A 201 1.10 12.34 -2.38
N GLY A 202 1.11 11.42 -3.34
CA GLY A 202 0.75 11.66 -4.74
C GLY A 202 1.67 10.89 -5.67
N ASP A 203 1.16 10.56 -6.85
CA ASP A 203 1.78 9.71 -7.85
C ASP A 203 2.05 10.41 -9.18
N ASP A 204 1.63 11.68 -9.32
CA ASP A 204 1.76 12.48 -10.53
C ASP A 204 2.75 13.63 -10.34
N GLU A 205 3.69 13.78 -11.27
CA GLU A 205 4.67 14.86 -11.29
C GLU A 205 4.07 16.26 -11.46
N ASP A 206 2.88 16.39 -12.03
CA ASP A 206 2.21 17.68 -12.21
C ASP A 206 1.87 18.33 -10.88
N GLY A 207 1.66 17.53 -9.82
CA GLY A 207 1.42 18.06 -8.48
C GLY A 207 1.20 16.99 -7.43
N PHE A 208 1.93 17.08 -6.32
CA PHE A 208 1.80 16.21 -5.16
C PHE A 208 2.01 16.96 -3.85
N TRP A 209 1.57 16.33 -2.75
CA TRP A 209 1.80 16.83 -1.40
C TRP A 209 3.03 16.17 -0.78
N LEU A 210 3.83 16.99 -0.10
CA LEU A 210 4.96 16.59 0.71
C LEU A 210 4.69 17.03 2.14
N TYR A 211 4.80 16.12 3.10
CA TYR A 211 4.82 16.51 4.50
C TYR A 211 6.25 16.68 4.98
N ASP A 212 6.51 17.86 5.53
CA ASP A 212 7.73 18.22 6.23
C ASP A 212 7.42 18.41 7.72
N GLU A 213 8.30 17.96 8.61
CA GLU A 213 8.05 18.06 10.05
C GLU A 213 8.05 19.51 10.58
N ASN A 214 8.86 20.39 9.98
CA ASN A 214 8.99 21.78 10.39
C ASN A 214 7.91 22.67 9.73
N GLU A 215 7.56 22.40 8.48
CA GLU A 215 6.65 23.23 7.66
C GLU A 215 5.24 22.65 7.49
N GLY A 216 5.02 21.39 7.85
CA GLY A 216 3.79 20.65 7.59
C GLY A 216 3.62 20.30 6.12
N TRP A 217 2.38 20.31 5.63
CA TRP A 217 2.08 19.98 4.24
C TRP A 217 2.47 21.09 3.26
N LEU A 218 3.27 20.71 2.28
CA LEU A 218 3.75 21.51 1.16
C LEU A 218 3.25 20.90 -0.15
N PHE A 219 2.73 21.70 -1.06
CA PHE A 219 2.36 21.25 -2.41
C PHE A 219 3.34 21.81 -3.43
N THR A 220 3.81 20.95 -4.33
CA THR A 220 4.68 21.32 -5.46
C THR A 220 4.39 20.37 -6.62
N GLY A 221 4.95 20.68 -7.78
CA GLY A 221 4.98 19.80 -8.93
C GLY A 221 6.06 20.26 -9.90
N ARG A 222 6.28 19.50 -10.97
CA ARG A 222 7.33 19.73 -11.96
C ARG A 222 7.27 21.14 -12.56
N ASN A 223 6.06 21.64 -12.82
CA ASN A 223 5.84 22.97 -13.38
C ASN A 223 5.79 24.11 -12.33
N LEU A 224 5.87 23.77 -11.04
CA LEU A 224 5.79 24.72 -9.93
C LEU A 224 7.14 24.89 -9.21
N HIS A 225 7.93 23.82 -9.12
CA HIS A 225 9.21 23.84 -8.43
C HIS A 225 10.14 24.91 -9.03
N PRO A 226 10.86 25.71 -8.21
CA PRO A 226 11.09 25.57 -6.76
C PRO A 226 10.07 26.26 -5.85
N LEU A 227 8.85 26.53 -6.34
CA LEU A 227 7.76 27.11 -5.53
C LEU A 227 6.96 26.01 -4.82
N PHE A 228 6.74 26.17 -3.51
CA PHE A 228 5.95 25.28 -2.67
C PHE A 228 4.78 26.03 -2.05
N PHE A 229 3.57 25.49 -2.14
CA PHE A 229 2.43 26.03 -1.40
C PHE A 229 2.38 25.41 -0.01
N ARG A 230 2.51 26.24 1.03
CA ARG A 230 2.48 25.82 2.42
C ARG A 230 1.08 25.87 2.98
N TRP A 231 0.48 24.70 3.23
CA TRP A 231 -0.90 24.56 3.68
C TRP A 231 -1.18 25.31 4.98
N ARG A 232 -0.34 25.13 6.00
CA ARG A 232 -0.59 25.63 7.37
C ARG A 232 -0.76 27.15 7.46
N SER A 233 -0.18 27.90 6.54
CA SER A 233 -0.25 29.37 6.50
C SER A 233 -0.91 29.89 5.24
N ASN A 234 -1.40 29.00 4.36
CA ASN A 234 -2.05 29.35 3.09
C ASN A 234 -1.23 30.36 2.26
N THR A 235 0.08 30.12 2.12
CA THR A 235 1.00 31.00 1.37
C THR A 235 1.95 30.18 0.51
N TRP A 236 2.51 30.81 -0.51
CA TRP A 236 3.62 30.25 -1.26
C TRP A 236 4.95 30.57 -0.58
N ILE A 237 5.86 29.61 -0.63
CA ILE A 237 7.25 29.75 -0.22
C ILE A 237 8.14 29.31 -1.39
N TYR A 238 9.23 30.03 -1.65
CA TYR A 238 10.17 29.70 -2.73
C TYR A 238 11.43 29.09 -2.15
N ASP A 239 11.84 27.92 -2.65
CA ASP A 239 13.02 27.22 -2.17
C ASP A 239 14.31 27.90 -2.66
N MET A 240 15.17 28.25 -1.71
CA MET A 240 16.51 28.80 -1.96
C MET A 240 17.58 27.97 -1.24
N SER A 241 17.26 26.71 -0.95
CA SER A 241 18.10 25.80 -0.20
C SER A 241 19.36 25.43 -0.98
N THR A 242 20.41 25.18 -0.23
CA THR A 242 21.70 24.66 -0.71
C THR A 242 22.11 23.51 0.21
N TYR A 243 23.16 22.79 -0.16
CA TYR A 243 23.63 21.66 0.65
C TYR A 243 23.93 22.01 2.12
N ASN A 244 24.36 23.26 2.36
CA ASN A 244 24.76 23.77 3.68
C ASN A 244 23.67 24.55 4.40
N GLN A 245 22.63 25.00 3.70
CA GLN A 245 21.62 25.90 4.24
C GLN A 245 20.26 25.54 3.68
N ARG A 246 19.33 25.15 4.55
CA ARG A 246 17.93 24.94 4.20
C ARG A 246 17.16 26.22 4.47
N ARG A 247 16.62 26.84 3.42
CA ARG A 247 15.95 28.15 3.54
C ARG A 247 14.92 28.40 2.45
N PHE A 248 13.87 29.12 2.82
CA PHE A 248 12.78 29.48 1.93
C PHE A 248 12.52 30.98 2.00
N TRP A 249 12.10 31.58 0.89
CA TRP A 249 11.52 32.92 0.88
C TRP A 249 10.01 32.81 1.09
N ASP A 250 9.47 33.44 2.12
CA ASP A 250 8.04 33.44 2.40
C ASP A 250 7.37 34.69 1.84
N TYR A 251 6.40 34.51 0.94
CA TYR A 251 5.68 35.61 0.30
C TYR A 251 4.70 36.35 1.23
N GLN A 252 4.28 35.72 2.33
CA GLN A 252 3.38 36.33 3.30
C GLN A 252 4.14 37.28 4.24
N SER A 253 5.24 36.80 4.84
CA SER A 253 6.05 37.62 5.75
C SER A 253 7.08 38.50 5.02
N LYS A 254 7.35 38.20 3.73
CA LYS A 254 8.40 38.85 2.92
C LYS A 254 9.77 38.74 3.57
N SER A 255 10.10 37.56 4.06
CA SER A 255 11.36 37.30 4.77
C SER A 255 11.91 35.90 4.46
N ILE A 256 13.19 35.70 4.77
CA ILE A 256 13.83 34.39 4.69
C ILE A 256 13.46 33.58 5.94
N LEU A 257 12.97 32.37 5.72
CA LEU A 257 12.80 31.33 6.72
C LEU A 257 14.04 30.43 6.69
N ASN A 258 14.78 30.35 7.79
CA ASN A 258 15.88 29.42 7.94
C ASN A 258 15.40 28.21 8.73
N LEU A 259 15.63 27.02 8.20
CA LEU A 259 15.19 25.77 8.81
C LEU A 259 16.39 24.86 9.03
N THR A 260 16.30 24.01 10.03
CA THR A 260 17.20 22.87 10.14
C THR A 260 16.73 21.78 9.19
N ARG A 261 17.68 21.10 8.55
CA ARG A 261 17.40 19.82 7.89
C ARG A 261 17.02 18.82 8.98
N ASN A 262 15.87 18.17 8.81
CA ASN A 262 15.39 17.11 9.69
C ASN A 262 16.08 15.78 9.37
#